data_AF-A0A522HYE0-F1
#
_entry.id   AF-A0A522HYE0-F1
#
_cell.length_a   1.000
_cell.length_b   1.000
_cell.length_c   1.000
_cell.angle_alpha   90.00
_cell.angle_beta   90.00
_cell.angle_gamma   90.00
#
_symmetry.space_group_name_H-M   'P 1'
#
loop_
_entity.id
_entity.type
_entity.pdbx_description
1 polymer ?
#
loop_
_entity_poly.entity_id
_entity_poly.type
_entity_poly.pdbx_seq_one_letter_code
_entity_poly.pdbx_strand_id
1 'polypeptide(L)'
;LTSAYYAGFLVGTYAIPRLTHRIGHIRTFAFCTALLAVVVLVQALDPAYRVWIVLRVLQGLLLVGLYAVIESWLNAAANPAHRSSVFAVYMMVNLGASAVAQQFLRIRGEGFVLFCVVAILFCAASLPVVATRQPQPHLRSVPQVQIRRLFRLAPTALVSAFTSGLVLGAFWGLLPLYAAARGLGVEGIGTYMSVAIAGGVVLQWPLGRFSDRIDRRLALSLISVIAALVALANLLLPAAGGAAAMVAIFLFGGMSFTLYPIAVAHLVDYVHSDELLSASSTVLLVNGVGSAVGPLAAGALMNMVSPQLLFVWFAVLDGMLATYAFYRFIHRKREVTPDDNFVPLVNTTPGSLDLHSTRGC
;
A
#
# COMPACT_ATOMS: atom_id res chain seq x y z
N LEU A 1 -0.43 18.66 3.78
CA LEU A 1 -1.78 18.02 3.76
C LEU A 1 -1.68 16.50 3.69
N THR A 2 -1.05 15.93 2.67
CA THR A 2 -0.91 14.46 2.52
C THR A 2 -0.21 13.79 3.70
N SER A 3 0.84 14.41 4.22
CA SER A 3 1.52 13.92 5.42
C SER A 3 0.65 13.96 6.67
N ALA A 4 -0.24 14.95 6.79
CA ALA A 4 -1.22 14.99 7.88
C ALA A 4 -2.23 13.85 7.77
N TYR A 5 -2.65 13.51 6.54
CA TYR A 5 -3.47 12.33 6.27
C TYR A 5 -2.77 11.02 6.69
N TYR A 6 -1.51 10.81 6.30
CA TYR A 6 -0.78 9.60 6.72
C TYR A 6 -0.47 9.58 8.23
N ALA A 7 -0.24 10.74 8.86
CA ALA A 7 -0.12 10.83 10.31
C ALA A 7 -1.43 10.40 11.00
N GLY A 8 -2.58 10.88 10.51
CA GLY A 8 -3.89 10.44 10.98
C GLY A 8 -4.13 8.94 10.77
N PHE A 9 -3.73 8.41 9.62
CA PHE A 9 -3.78 6.99 9.29
C PHE A 9 -2.99 6.15 10.30
N LEU A 10 -1.76 6.58 10.64
CA LEU A 10 -0.92 5.94 11.66
C LEU A 10 -1.54 5.99 13.07
N VAL A 11 -2.18 7.09 13.44
CA VAL A 11 -2.89 7.17 14.73
C VAL A 11 -4.12 6.25 14.73
N GLY A 12 -4.83 6.18 13.60
CA GLY A 12 -6.02 5.37 13.43
C GLY A 12 -5.78 3.86 13.53
N THR A 13 -4.59 3.35 13.15
CA THR A 13 -4.26 1.92 13.32
C THR A 13 -4.30 1.47 14.78
N TYR A 14 -4.04 2.37 15.73
CA TYR A 14 -4.13 2.09 17.17
C TYR A 14 -5.47 2.49 17.79
N ALA A 15 -6.09 3.55 17.29
CA ALA A 15 -7.34 4.08 17.83
C ALA A 15 -8.57 3.26 17.40
N ILE A 16 -8.65 2.88 16.13
CA ILE A 16 -9.85 2.22 15.58
C ILE A 16 -10.08 0.83 16.19
N PRO A 17 -9.10 -0.06 16.36
CA PRO A 17 -9.36 -1.37 16.97
C PRO A 17 -10.01 -1.26 18.36
N ARG A 18 -9.61 -0.25 19.15
CA ARG A 18 -10.24 0.04 20.46
C ARG A 18 -11.67 0.52 20.32
N LEU A 19 -11.95 1.37 19.33
CA LEU A 19 -13.32 1.82 19.04
C LEU A 19 -14.19 0.65 18.59
N THR A 20 -13.69 -0.17 17.67
CA THR A 20 -14.38 -1.37 17.16
C THR A 20 -14.73 -2.34 18.28
N HIS A 21 -13.84 -2.53 19.25
CA HIS A 21 -14.12 -3.37 20.42
C HIS A 21 -15.23 -2.81 21.33
N ARG A 22 -15.42 -1.49 21.37
CA ARG A 22 -16.43 -0.85 22.25
C ARG A 22 -17.83 -0.84 21.65
N ILE A 23 -17.94 -0.49 20.36
CA ILE A 23 -19.25 -0.27 19.71
C ILE A 23 -19.60 -1.31 18.64
N GLY A 24 -18.68 -2.24 18.32
CA GLY A 24 -18.88 -3.30 17.33
C GLY A 24 -18.52 -2.88 15.90
N HIS A 25 -18.31 -3.87 15.04
CA HIS A 25 -17.81 -3.68 13.67
C HIS A 25 -18.75 -2.84 12.79
N ILE A 26 -20.06 -3.16 12.76
CA ILE A 26 -21.04 -2.47 11.90
C ILE A 26 -21.19 -1.01 12.31
N ARG A 27 -21.32 -0.74 13.62
CA ARG A 27 -21.47 0.64 14.12
C ARG A 27 -20.21 1.47 13.86
N THR A 28 -19.03 0.86 13.98
CA THR A 28 -17.76 1.53 13.67
C THR A 28 -17.68 1.90 12.19
N PHE A 29 -18.07 0.98 11.29
CA PHE A 29 -18.10 1.27 9.86
C PHE A 29 -19.05 2.43 9.52
N ALA A 30 -20.30 2.36 10.01
CA ALA A 30 -21.32 3.39 9.78
C ALA A 30 -20.90 4.75 10.38
N PHE A 31 -20.30 4.75 11.56
CA PHE A 31 -19.75 5.95 12.17
C PHE A 31 -18.62 6.56 11.33
N CYS A 32 -17.68 5.73 10.87
CA CYS A 32 -16.54 6.20 10.08
C CYS A 32 -16.98 6.76 8.72
N THR A 33 -17.90 6.09 8.00
CA THR A 33 -18.40 6.57 6.71
C THR A 33 -19.22 7.86 6.84
N ALA A 34 -20.12 7.93 7.83
CA ALA A 34 -20.91 9.14 8.08
C ALA A 34 -20.00 10.33 8.46
N LEU A 35 -19.04 10.11 9.35
CA LEU A 35 -18.11 11.15 9.76
C LEU A 35 -17.17 11.57 8.61
N LEU A 36 -16.75 10.64 7.74
CA LEU A 36 -15.99 10.98 6.53
C LEU A 36 -16.80 11.86 5.57
N ALA A 37 -18.08 11.58 5.36
CA ALA A 37 -18.95 12.42 4.55
C ALA A 37 -19.05 13.84 5.12
N VAL A 38 -19.24 13.97 6.44
CA VAL A 38 -19.23 15.28 7.12
C VAL A 38 -17.89 15.99 6.93
N VAL A 39 -16.76 15.31 7.18
CA VAL A 39 -15.42 15.89 7.06
C VAL A 39 -15.14 16.39 5.64
N VAL A 40 -15.54 15.64 4.61
CA VAL A 40 -15.39 16.02 3.20
C VAL A 40 -16.25 17.24 2.86
N LEU A 41 -17.48 17.32 3.36
CA LEU A 41 -18.36 18.47 3.13
C LEU A 41 -17.86 19.73 3.85
N VAL A 42 -17.39 19.61 5.09
CA VAL A 42 -16.77 20.74 5.82
C VAL A 42 -15.53 21.25 5.08
N GLN A 43 -14.75 20.35 4.49
CA GLN A 43 -13.59 20.73 3.67
C GLN A 43 -13.99 21.53 2.41
N ALA A 44 -15.20 21.32 1.90
CA ALA A 44 -15.74 22.07 0.77
C ALA A 44 -16.23 23.47 1.18
N LEU A 45 -16.64 23.65 2.43
CA LEU A 45 -17.18 24.92 2.96
C LEU A 45 -16.09 25.87 3.44
N ASP A 46 -15.00 25.35 4.00
CA ASP A 46 -13.93 26.16 4.59
C ASP A 46 -12.59 25.97 3.85
N PRO A 47 -12.07 27.01 3.17
CA PRO A 47 -10.76 26.95 2.49
C PRO A 47 -9.57 27.16 3.44
N ALA A 48 -9.78 27.40 4.74
CA ALA A 48 -8.71 27.69 5.67
C ALA A 48 -7.72 26.53 5.81
N TYR A 49 -6.44 26.82 5.59
CA TYR A 49 -5.36 25.83 5.63
C TYR A 49 -5.30 25.03 6.94
N ARG A 50 -5.51 25.70 8.08
CA ARG A 50 -5.52 25.06 9.41
C ARG A 50 -6.64 24.02 9.54
N VAL A 51 -7.83 24.34 9.04
CA VAL A 51 -8.99 23.44 9.03
C VAL A 51 -8.69 22.23 8.15
N TRP A 52 -8.12 22.44 6.96
CA TRP A 52 -7.72 21.37 6.06
C TRP A 52 -6.69 20.40 6.66
N ILE A 53 -5.75 20.86 7.49
CA ILE A 53 -4.82 19.97 8.19
C ILE A 53 -5.60 19.04 9.13
N VAL A 54 -6.47 19.59 9.99
CA VAL A 54 -7.24 18.82 10.97
C VAL A 54 -8.15 17.81 10.26
N LEU A 55 -8.88 18.26 9.24
CA LEU A 55 -9.76 17.41 8.45
C LEU A 55 -8.98 16.29 7.74
N ARG A 56 -7.77 16.56 7.24
CA ARG A 56 -6.92 15.52 6.64
C ARG A 56 -6.45 14.47 7.66
N VAL A 57 -6.08 14.88 8.87
CA VAL A 57 -5.77 13.94 9.96
C VAL A 57 -6.99 13.07 10.27
N LEU A 58 -8.17 13.67 10.40
CA LEU A 58 -9.41 12.92 10.62
C LEU A 58 -9.72 11.95 9.47
N GLN A 59 -9.57 12.38 8.21
CA GLN A 59 -9.75 11.50 7.05
C GLN A 59 -8.84 10.27 7.12
N GLY A 60 -7.55 10.47 7.42
CA GLY A 60 -6.61 9.36 7.56
C GLY A 60 -7.03 8.37 8.65
N LEU A 61 -7.41 8.90 9.82
CA LEU A 61 -7.85 8.11 10.97
C LEU A 61 -9.12 7.29 10.68
N LEU A 62 -10.07 7.87 9.94
CA LEU A 62 -11.33 7.21 9.63
C LEU A 62 -11.16 6.20 8.48
N LEU A 63 -10.36 6.52 7.47
CA LEU A 63 -10.17 5.65 6.29
C LEU A 63 -9.43 4.36 6.66
N VAL A 64 -8.40 4.43 7.52
CA VAL A 64 -7.74 3.21 8.03
C VAL A 64 -8.70 2.34 8.81
N GLY A 65 -9.66 2.95 9.51
CA GLY A 65 -10.70 2.23 10.22
C GLY A 65 -11.64 1.49 9.30
N LEU A 66 -12.06 2.12 8.19
CA LEU A 66 -12.84 1.45 7.16
C LEU A 66 -12.10 0.26 6.57
N TYR A 67 -10.82 0.42 6.20
CA TYR A 67 -10.01 -0.69 5.69
C TYR A 67 -9.87 -1.81 6.71
N ALA A 68 -9.57 -1.51 7.96
CA ALA A 68 -9.46 -2.51 9.02
C ALA A 68 -10.77 -3.30 9.23
N VAL A 69 -11.92 -2.62 9.18
CA VAL A 69 -13.23 -3.29 9.32
C VAL A 69 -13.53 -4.17 8.10
N ILE A 70 -13.31 -3.67 6.87
CA ILE A 70 -13.52 -4.42 5.63
C ILE A 70 -12.63 -5.67 5.61
N GLU A 71 -11.34 -5.52 5.90
CA GLU A 71 -10.39 -6.63 5.90
C GLU A 71 -10.72 -7.66 6.98
N SER A 72 -11.15 -7.23 8.17
CA SER A 72 -11.60 -8.13 9.22
C SER A 72 -12.83 -8.93 8.81
N TRP A 73 -13.77 -8.33 8.08
CA TRP A 73 -14.97 -8.99 7.57
C TRP A 73 -14.63 -9.98 6.45
N LEU A 74 -13.86 -9.55 5.45
CA LEU A 74 -13.42 -10.43 4.36
C LEU A 74 -12.63 -11.63 4.89
N ASN A 75 -11.78 -11.40 5.89
CA ASN A 75 -11.01 -12.46 6.53
C ASN A 75 -11.89 -13.47 7.27
N ALA A 76 -12.93 -13.01 7.97
CA ALA A 76 -13.82 -13.90 8.73
C ALA A 76 -14.86 -14.62 7.86
N ALA A 77 -15.33 -13.99 6.78
CA ALA A 77 -16.31 -14.55 5.87
C ALA A 77 -15.69 -15.50 4.84
N ALA A 78 -14.41 -15.31 4.49
CA ALA A 78 -13.76 -16.14 3.48
C ALA A 78 -13.38 -17.52 4.03
N ASN A 79 -13.76 -18.57 3.30
CA ASN A 79 -13.25 -19.91 3.52
C ASN A 79 -11.70 -19.90 3.39
N PRO A 80 -10.94 -20.54 4.32
CA PRO A 80 -9.48 -20.59 4.26
C PRO A 80 -8.91 -20.94 2.88
N ALA A 81 -9.53 -21.84 2.12
CA ALA A 81 -9.06 -22.26 0.80
C ALA A 81 -9.18 -21.15 -0.27
N HIS A 82 -10.15 -20.25 -0.15
CA HIS A 82 -10.44 -19.21 -1.15
C HIS A 82 -10.07 -17.80 -0.69
N ARG A 83 -9.52 -17.65 0.52
CA ARG A 83 -9.21 -16.37 1.14
C ARG A 83 -8.30 -15.49 0.27
N SER A 84 -7.25 -16.05 -0.32
CA SER A 84 -6.34 -15.31 -1.22
C SER A 84 -7.06 -14.75 -2.45
N SER A 85 -8.01 -15.51 -3.02
CA SER A 85 -8.82 -15.08 -4.17
C SER A 85 -9.76 -13.93 -3.78
N VAL A 86 -10.44 -14.04 -2.63
CA VAL A 86 -11.32 -12.97 -2.12
C VAL A 86 -10.53 -11.66 -1.91
N PHE A 87 -9.35 -11.74 -1.30
CA PHE A 87 -8.48 -10.57 -1.12
C PHE A 87 -7.94 -10.03 -2.45
N ALA A 88 -7.68 -10.88 -3.46
CA ALA A 88 -7.28 -10.43 -4.79
C ALA A 88 -8.39 -9.65 -5.49
N VAL A 89 -9.65 -10.12 -5.43
CA VAL A 89 -10.81 -9.39 -5.97
C VAL A 89 -11.00 -8.07 -5.24
N TYR A 90 -10.88 -8.05 -3.90
CA TYR A 90 -10.93 -6.82 -3.11
C TYR A 90 -9.88 -5.80 -3.56
N MET A 91 -8.63 -6.22 -3.74
CA MET A 91 -7.56 -5.32 -4.22
C MET A 91 -7.82 -4.82 -5.65
N MET A 92 -8.33 -5.66 -6.54
CA MET A 92 -8.68 -5.27 -7.91
C MET A 92 -9.79 -4.21 -7.91
N VAL A 93 -10.83 -4.40 -7.09
CA VAL A 93 -11.90 -3.41 -6.93
C VAL A 93 -11.36 -2.11 -6.33
N ASN A 94 -10.50 -2.17 -5.30
CA ASN A 94 -9.94 -0.99 -4.66
C ASN A 94 -9.07 -0.15 -5.62
N LEU A 95 -8.14 -0.80 -6.33
CA LEU A 95 -7.26 -0.11 -7.28
C LEU A 95 -8.01 0.34 -8.53
N GLY A 96 -8.94 -0.47 -9.04
CA GLY A 96 -9.81 -0.13 -10.16
C GLY A 96 -10.68 1.08 -9.85
N ALA A 97 -11.34 1.08 -8.69
CA ALA A 97 -12.12 2.22 -8.21
C ALA A 97 -11.25 3.47 -8.03
N SER A 98 -10.02 3.32 -7.53
CA SER A 98 -9.07 4.44 -7.40
C SER A 98 -8.70 5.04 -8.76
N ALA A 99 -8.45 4.20 -9.78
CA ALA A 99 -8.16 4.65 -11.14
C ALA A 99 -9.36 5.35 -11.80
N VAL A 100 -10.59 4.83 -11.59
CA VAL A 100 -11.84 5.44 -12.06
C VAL A 100 -12.11 6.76 -11.35
N ALA A 101 -11.85 6.85 -10.04
CA ALA A 101 -12.06 8.06 -9.25
C ALA A 101 -11.22 9.24 -9.75
N GLN A 102 -10.01 9.00 -10.27
CA GLN A 102 -9.21 10.06 -10.89
C GLN A 102 -9.89 10.65 -12.13
N GLN A 103 -10.72 9.88 -12.84
CA GLN A 103 -11.46 10.38 -14.02
C GLN A 103 -12.66 11.26 -13.64
N PHE A 104 -13.09 11.26 -12.38
CA PHE A 104 -14.11 12.21 -11.91
C PHE A 104 -13.62 13.66 -11.97
N LEU A 105 -12.30 13.89 -12.06
CA LEU A 105 -11.74 15.21 -12.34
C LEU A 105 -12.21 15.81 -13.68
N ARG A 106 -12.78 15.00 -14.58
CA ARG A 106 -13.43 15.48 -15.82
C ARG A 106 -14.84 16.03 -15.61
N ILE A 107 -15.44 15.81 -14.44
CA ILE A 107 -16.76 16.37 -14.13
C ILE A 107 -16.61 17.89 -14.06
N ARG A 108 -17.28 18.58 -14.97
CA ARG A 108 -17.29 20.04 -15.03
C ARG A 108 -18.12 20.60 -13.88
N GLY A 109 -17.60 21.61 -13.21
CA GLY A 109 -18.27 22.29 -12.11
C GLY A 109 -17.28 22.99 -11.18
N GLU A 110 -17.79 23.70 -10.19
CA GLU A 110 -16.98 24.21 -9.10
C GLU A 110 -16.38 23.06 -8.28
N GLY A 111 -15.24 23.29 -7.62
CA GLY A 111 -14.59 22.28 -6.79
C GLY A 111 -15.53 21.67 -5.75
N PHE A 112 -16.54 22.42 -5.29
CA PHE A 112 -17.61 21.96 -4.41
C PHE A 112 -18.34 20.71 -4.90
N VAL A 113 -18.60 20.61 -6.21
CA VAL A 113 -19.33 19.47 -6.81
C VAL A 113 -18.59 18.15 -6.55
N LEU A 114 -17.26 18.14 -6.68
CA LEU A 114 -16.44 16.96 -6.43
C LEU A 114 -16.52 16.50 -4.97
N PHE A 115 -16.56 17.44 -4.01
CA PHE A 115 -16.74 17.11 -2.60
C PHE A 115 -18.12 16.49 -2.32
N CYS A 116 -19.18 17.01 -2.95
CA CYS A 116 -20.51 16.43 -2.86
C CYS A 116 -20.56 14.99 -3.40
N VAL A 117 -19.95 14.74 -4.56
CA VAL A 117 -19.86 13.39 -5.14
C VAL A 117 -19.17 12.42 -4.18
N VAL A 118 -18.04 12.82 -3.58
CA VAL A 118 -17.34 11.99 -2.59
C VAL A 118 -18.22 11.71 -1.37
N ALA A 119 -18.92 12.72 -0.83
CA ALA A 119 -19.83 12.54 0.29
C ALA A 119 -20.99 11.58 -0.03
N ILE A 120 -21.61 11.73 -1.22
CA ILE A 120 -22.68 10.84 -1.69
C ILE A 120 -22.19 9.39 -1.77
N LEU A 121 -20.98 9.16 -2.27
CA LEU A 121 -20.41 7.81 -2.37
C LEU A 121 -20.14 7.19 -1.00
N PHE A 122 -19.66 7.96 -0.02
CA PHE A 122 -19.52 7.46 1.36
C PHE A 122 -20.87 7.11 1.99
N CYS A 123 -21.89 7.95 1.78
CA CYS A 123 -23.25 7.66 2.22
C CYS A 123 -23.81 6.40 1.54
N ALA A 124 -23.65 6.27 0.23
CA ALA A 124 -24.10 5.10 -0.54
C ALA A 124 -23.39 3.81 -0.09
N ALA A 125 -22.07 3.87 0.17
CA ALA A 125 -21.30 2.74 0.67
C ALA A 125 -21.74 2.27 2.07
N SER A 126 -22.34 3.16 2.87
CA SER A 126 -22.84 2.82 4.21
C SER A 126 -24.15 1.99 4.17
N LEU A 127 -24.99 2.19 3.16
CA LEU A 127 -26.31 1.56 3.04
C LEU A 127 -26.28 0.02 3.08
N PRO A 128 -25.49 -0.69 2.25
CA PRO A 128 -25.50 -2.16 2.24
C PRO A 128 -24.96 -2.74 3.56
N VAL A 129 -24.02 -2.04 4.21
CA VAL A 129 -23.43 -2.50 5.48
C VAL A 129 -24.42 -2.37 6.64
N VAL A 130 -25.17 -1.28 6.70
CA VAL A 130 -26.19 -1.07 7.74
C VAL A 130 -27.41 -2.00 7.53
N ALA A 131 -27.72 -2.35 6.29
CA ALA A 131 -28.80 -3.29 5.96
C ALA A 131 -28.44 -4.77 6.22
N THR A 132 -27.15 -5.09 6.41
CA THR A 132 -26.67 -6.46 6.54
C THR A 132 -26.98 -7.06 7.92
N ARG A 133 -27.47 -8.30 7.94
CA ARG A 133 -27.76 -9.09 9.16
C ARG A 133 -26.67 -10.12 9.52
N GLN A 134 -25.53 -10.10 8.84
CA GLN A 134 -24.44 -11.05 9.05
C GLN A 134 -23.84 -10.91 10.47
N PRO A 135 -23.50 -12.02 11.13
CA PRO A 135 -22.86 -12.00 12.45
C PRO A 135 -21.49 -11.34 12.39
N GLN A 136 -21.14 -10.63 13.46
CA GLN A 136 -19.90 -9.87 13.54
C GLN A 136 -18.69 -10.80 13.76
N PRO A 137 -17.54 -10.52 13.13
CA PRO A 137 -16.33 -11.27 13.38
C PRO A 137 -15.84 -11.13 14.82
N HIS A 138 -15.22 -12.19 15.34
CA HIS A 138 -14.48 -12.13 16.59
C HIS A 138 -13.17 -11.38 16.40
N LEU A 139 -12.90 -10.44 17.30
CA LEU A 139 -11.69 -9.61 17.30
C LEU A 139 -10.47 -10.48 17.64
N ARG A 140 -9.47 -10.48 16.75
CA ARG A 140 -8.15 -11.06 17.06
C ARG A 140 -7.27 -10.04 17.79
N SER A 141 -6.36 -10.54 18.61
CA SER A 141 -5.43 -9.74 19.42
C SER A 141 -4.58 -8.80 18.56
N VAL A 142 -4.25 -7.64 19.13
CA VAL A 142 -3.42 -6.63 18.47
C VAL A 142 -1.98 -7.17 18.37
N PRO A 143 -1.39 -7.26 17.17
CA PRO A 143 0.00 -7.70 17.01
C PRO A 143 0.98 -6.71 17.67
N GLN A 144 2.04 -7.24 18.28
CA GLN A 144 3.08 -6.44 18.92
C GLN A 144 4.10 -5.94 17.88
N VAL A 145 4.50 -4.67 17.95
CA VAL A 145 5.48 -4.10 17.01
C VAL A 145 6.90 -4.47 17.43
N GLN A 146 7.71 -5.06 16.53
CA GLN A 146 9.04 -5.59 16.85
C GLN A 146 10.16 -5.03 15.94
N ILE A 147 10.19 -3.71 15.70
CA ILE A 147 11.11 -3.04 14.73
C ILE A 147 12.58 -3.45 14.93
N ARG A 148 13.10 -3.38 16.16
CA ARG A 148 14.52 -3.65 16.46
C ARG A 148 14.95 -5.09 16.17
N ARG A 149 14.03 -6.04 16.33
CA ARG A 149 14.32 -7.46 16.06
C ARG A 149 14.29 -7.71 14.57
N LEU A 150 13.23 -7.26 13.90
CA LEU A 150 13.09 -7.43 12.45
C LEU A 150 14.20 -6.72 11.69
N PHE A 151 14.72 -5.58 12.18
CA PHE A 151 15.85 -4.90 11.55
C PHE A 151 17.15 -5.69 11.63
N ARG A 152 17.34 -6.49 12.69
CA ARG A 152 18.49 -7.40 12.79
C ARG A 152 18.33 -8.61 11.86
N LEU A 153 17.10 -9.10 11.73
CA LEU A 153 16.74 -10.29 10.96
C LEU A 153 16.73 -10.02 9.44
N ALA A 154 15.86 -9.11 8.98
CA ALA A 154 15.65 -8.78 7.57
C ALA A 154 15.70 -7.24 7.36
N PRO A 155 16.88 -6.60 7.51
CA PRO A 155 17.01 -5.15 7.35
C PRO A 155 16.58 -4.69 5.96
N THR A 156 16.79 -5.51 4.92
CA THR A 156 16.40 -5.16 3.55
C THR A 156 14.90 -5.02 3.38
N ALA A 157 14.09 -5.78 4.13
CA ALA A 157 12.63 -5.64 4.10
C ALA A 157 12.18 -4.31 4.73
N LEU A 158 12.80 -3.91 5.84
CA LEU A 158 12.47 -2.65 6.52
C LEU A 158 12.91 -1.42 5.74
N VAL A 159 14.12 -1.44 5.18
CA VAL A 159 14.62 -0.34 4.35
C VAL A 159 13.78 -0.20 3.09
N SER A 160 13.47 -1.29 2.38
CA SER A 160 12.63 -1.25 1.18
C SER A 160 11.20 -0.80 1.48
N ALA A 161 10.61 -1.24 2.59
CA ALA A 161 9.28 -0.78 3.01
C ALA A 161 9.26 0.71 3.38
N PHE A 162 10.28 1.21 4.07
CA PHE A 162 10.42 2.62 4.40
C PHE A 162 10.57 3.47 3.13
N THR A 163 11.48 3.08 2.23
CA THR A 163 11.69 3.77 0.95
C THR A 163 10.45 3.74 0.08
N SER A 164 9.78 2.60 -0.03
CA SER A 164 8.50 2.50 -0.75
C SER A 164 7.45 3.44 -0.15
N GLY A 165 7.44 3.62 1.17
CA GLY A 165 6.58 4.61 1.84
C GLY A 165 6.94 6.04 1.43
N LEU A 166 8.22 6.40 1.45
CA LEU A 166 8.68 7.73 1.02
C LEU A 166 8.29 8.03 -0.44
N VAL A 167 8.42 7.05 -1.33
CA VAL A 167 8.05 7.14 -2.75
C VAL A 167 6.54 7.22 -2.91
N LEU A 168 5.77 6.25 -2.41
CA LEU A 168 4.31 6.20 -2.60
C LEU A 168 3.59 7.33 -1.88
N GLY A 169 4.06 7.76 -0.71
CA GLY A 169 3.50 8.92 -0.02
C GLY A 169 3.65 10.20 -0.87
N ALA A 170 4.84 10.45 -1.39
CA ALA A 170 5.09 11.59 -2.28
C ALA A 170 4.34 11.45 -3.62
N PHE A 171 4.22 10.24 -4.16
CA PHE A 171 3.42 9.94 -5.35
C PHE A 171 1.96 10.37 -5.17
N TRP A 172 1.28 9.87 -4.13
CA TRP A 172 -0.13 10.20 -3.91
C TRP A 172 -0.36 11.67 -3.58
N GLY A 173 0.60 12.32 -2.91
CA GLY A 173 0.46 13.68 -2.43
C GLY A 173 0.84 14.77 -3.42
N LEU A 174 1.87 14.53 -4.23
CA LEU A 174 2.58 15.58 -4.96
C LEU A 174 2.61 15.34 -6.47
N LEU A 175 2.30 14.12 -6.96
CA LEU A 175 2.27 13.86 -8.39
C LEU A 175 1.22 14.72 -9.13
N PRO A 176 0.00 14.96 -8.59
CA PRO A 176 -0.93 15.90 -9.21
C PRO A 176 -0.38 17.33 -9.30
N LEU A 177 0.37 17.76 -8.27
CA LEU A 177 1.00 19.08 -8.23
C LEU A 177 2.14 19.20 -9.26
N TYR A 178 2.94 18.15 -9.41
CA TYR A 178 3.95 18.06 -10.47
C TYR A 178 3.31 18.12 -11.86
N ALA A 179 2.25 17.33 -12.09
CA ALA A 179 1.53 17.31 -13.36
C ALA A 179 0.97 18.70 -13.72
N ALA A 180 0.34 19.37 -12.76
CA ALA A 180 -0.16 20.74 -12.90
C ALA A 180 0.98 21.72 -13.24
N ALA A 181 2.11 21.65 -12.52
CA ALA A 181 3.28 22.49 -12.75
C ALA A 181 3.94 22.26 -14.12
N ARG A 182 3.75 21.08 -14.73
CA ARG A 182 4.19 20.76 -16.09
C ARG A 182 3.15 21.15 -17.17
N GLY A 183 2.11 21.89 -16.79
CA GLY A 183 1.12 22.46 -17.71
C GLY A 183 -0.08 21.55 -18.00
N LEU A 184 -0.26 20.44 -17.28
CA LEU A 184 -1.46 19.61 -17.43
C LEU A 184 -2.66 20.29 -16.77
N GLY A 185 -3.75 20.43 -17.52
CA GLY A 185 -5.06 20.78 -16.95
C GLY A 185 -5.63 19.66 -16.08
N VAL A 186 -6.74 19.93 -15.40
CA VAL A 186 -7.39 19.02 -14.44
C VAL A 186 -7.69 17.64 -15.04
N GLU A 187 -8.19 17.59 -16.27
CA GLU A 187 -8.45 16.32 -16.99
C GLU A 187 -7.16 15.54 -17.31
N GLY A 188 -6.10 16.27 -17.67
CA GLY A 188 -4.78 15.72 -17.96
C GLY A 188 -4.12 15.14 -16.71
N ILE A 189 -4.28 15.79 -15.55
CA ILE A 189 -3.83 15.29 -14.25
C ILE A 189 -4.54 13.98 -13.91
N GLY A 190 -5.86 13.93 -14.04
CA GLY A 190 -6.64 12.71 -13.81
C GLY A 190 -6.17 11.56 -14.70
N THR A 191 -5.91 11.84 -15.99
CA THR A 191 -5.38 10.85 -16.93
C THR A 191 -3.96 10.39 -16.55
N TYR A 192 -3.06 11.31 -16.22
CA TYR A 192 -1.68 10.99 -15.81
C TYR A 192 -1.66 10.10 -14.55
N MET A 193 -2.49 10.42 -13.56
CA MET A 193 -2.65 9.63 -12.33
C MET A 193 -3.25 8.24 -12.62
N SER A 194 -4.32 8.17 -13.43
CA SER A 194 -4.92 6.87 -13.79
C SER A 194 -3.95 5.97 -14.54
N VAL A 195 -3.16 6.50 -15.47
CA VAL A 195 -2.15 5.73 -16.21
C VAL A 195 -1.07 5.19 -15.26
N ALA A 196 -0.64 6.00 -14.29
CA ALA A 196 0.29 5.58 -13.25
C ALA A 196 -0.27 4.41 -12.40
N ILE A 197 -1.52 4.53 -11.96
CA ILE A 197 -2.21 3.49 -11.16
C ILE A 197 -2.41 2.23 -12.00
N ALA A 198 -2.81 2.37 -13.27
CA ALA A 198 -2.95 1.25 -14.20
C ALA A 198 -1.63 0.51 -14.41
N GLY A 199 -0.52 1.24 -14.52
CA GLY A 199 0.83 0.67 -14.54
C GLY A 199 1.12 -0.16 -13.29
N GLY A 200 0.79 0.36 -12.12
CA GLY A 200 0.82 -0.38 -10.85
C GLY A 200 0.06 -1.70 -10.92
N VAL A 201 -1.23 -1.66 -11.28
CA VAL A 201 -2.10 -2.84 -11.35
C VAL A 201 -1.57 -3.89 -12.33
N VAL A 202 -1.19 -3.47 -13.54
CA VAL A 202 -0.80 -4.37 -14.62
C VAL A 202 0.58 -4.99 -14.35
N LEU A 203 1.54 -4.20 -13.89
CA LEU A 203 2.93 -4.66 -13.72
C LEU A 203 3.20 -5.30 -12.35
N GLN A 204 2.38 -5.05 -11.33
CA GLN A 204 2.56 -5.64 -10.01
C GLN A 204 2.56 -7.18 -10.04
N TRP A 205 1.69 -7.81 -10.84
CA TRP A 205 1.63 -9.26 -10.95
C TRP A 205 2.85 -9.89 -11.65
N PRO A 206 3.25 -9.46 -12.86
CA PRO A 206 4.44 -10.02 -13.51
C PRO A 206 5.73 -9.70 -12.75
N LEU A 207 5.86 -8.50 -12.17
CA LEU A 207 7.04 -8.14 -11.38
C LEU A 207 7.09 -8.89 -10.03
N GLY A 208 5.94 -9.14 -9.40
CA GLY A 208 5.85 -10.01 -8.23
C GLY A 208 6.32 -11.43 -8.54
N ARG A 209 5.81 -12.02 -9.64
CA ARG A 209 6.24 -13.34 -10.14
C ARG A 209 7.72 -13.39 -10.51
N PHE A 210 8.25 -12.32 -11.10
CA PHE A 210 9.67 -12.19 -11.39
C PHE A 210 10.48 -12.21 -10.10
N SER A 211 10.05 -11.47 -9.07
CA SER A 211 10.71 -11.44 -7.77
C SER A 211 10.70 -12.78 -7.04
N ASP A 212 9.73 -13.65 -7.28
CA ASP A 212 9.69 -14.98 -6.66
C ASP A 212 10.67 -15.97 -7.31
N ARG A 213 11.13 -15.70 -8.54
CA ARG A 213 12.01 -16.60 -9.31
C ARG A 213 13.51 -16.38 -9.07
N ILE A 214 13.88 -15.25 -8.47
CA ILE A 214 15.27 -14.85 -8.20
C ILE A 214 15.41 -14.43 -6.73
N ASP A 215 16.63 -14.17 -6.26
CA ASP A 215 16.81 -13.58 -4.91
C ASP A 215 16.04 -12.25 -4.85
N ARG A 216 15.16 -12.12 -3.85
CA ARG A 216 14.29 -10.94 -3.70
C ARG A 216 15.06 -9.63 -3.55
N ARG A 217 16.29 -9.66 -3.06
CA ARG A 217 17.16 -8.46 -2.97
C ARG A 217 17.67 -8.05 -4.34
N LEU A 218 18.00 -9.02 -5.21
CA LEU A 218 18.33 -8.74 -6.60
C LEU A 218 17.12 -8.22 -7.36
N ALA A 219 15.93 -8.80 -7.17
CA ALA A 219 14.69 -8.31 -7.75
C ALA A 219 14.39 -6.86 -7.33
N LEU A 220 14.45 -6.56 -6.02
CA LEU A 220 14.32 -5.20 -5.50
C LEU A 220 15.32 -4.26 -6.15
N SER A 221 16.58 -4.68 -6.27
CA SER A 221 17.62 -3.86 -6.90
C SER A 221 17.27 -3.54 -8.35
N LEU A 222 16.97 -4.55 -9.17
CA LEU A 222 16.70 -4.37 -10.60
C LEU A 222 15.46 -3.49 -10.84
N ILE A 223 14.38 -3.76 -10.11
CA ILE A 223 13.13 -2.98 -10.19
C ILE A 223 13.39 -1.52 -9.79
N SER A 224 14.15 -1.30 -8.71
CA SER A 224 14.47 0.07 -8.24
C SER A 224 15.41 0.81 -9.19
N VAL A 225 16.39 0.13 -9.83
CA VAL A 225 17.20 0.75 -10.89
C VAL A 225 16.32 1.19 -12.05
N ILE A 226 15.41 0.34 -12.51
CA ILE A 226 14.51 0.68 -13.62
C ILE A 226 13.59 1.84 -13.22
N ALA A 227 13.03 1.83 -12.00
CA ALA A 227 12.22 2.94 -11.48
C ALA A 227 13.01 4.27 -11.49
N ALA A 228 14.25 4.25 -11.01
CA ALA A 228 15.11 5.43 -10.99
C ALA A 228 15.43 5.94 -12.40
N LEU A 229 15.77 5.05 -13.34
CA LEU A 229 16.05 5.41 -14.73
C LEU A 229 14.82 5.97 -15.43
N VAL A 230 13.65 5.38 -15.21
CA VAL A 230 12.37 5.90 -15.75
C VAL A 230 12.05 7.26 -15.14
N ALA A 231 12.31 7.46 -13.86
CA ALA A 231 12.11 8.75 -13.20
C ALA A 231 13.02 9.84 -13.78
N LEU A 232 14.30 9.52 -14.01
CA LEU A 232 15.25 10.41 -14.68
C LEU A 232 14.84 10.69 -16.14
N ALA A 233 14.43 9.66 -16.89
CA ALA A 233 13.97 9.82 -18.26
C ALA A 233 12.75 10.75 -18.33
N ASN A 234 11.82 10.67 -17.37
CA ASN A 234 10.65 11.55 -17.31
C ASN A 234 11.02 13.03 -17.13
N LEU A 235 12.17 13.35 -16.50
CA LEU A 235 12.67 14.72 -16.37
C LEU A 235 13.12 15.32 -17.71
N LEU A 236 13.61 14.48 -18.62
CA LEU A 236 14.09 14.89 -19.94
C LEU A 236 12.96 15.10 -20.95
N LEU A 237 11.74 14.64 -20.64
CA LEU A 237 10.60 14.73 -21.53
C LEU A 237 10.04 16.16 -21.55
N PRO A 238 9.81 16.76 -22.73
CA PRO A 238 9.42 18.16 -22.86
C PRO A 238 8.00 18.44 -22.37
N ALA A 239 7.07 17.48 -22.48
CA ALA A 239 5.68 17.64 -22.08
C ALA A 239 5.16 16.43 -21.29
N ALA A 240 4.57 16.68 -20.12
CA ALA A 240 3.98 15.62 -19.28
C ALA A 240 2.75 14.95 -19.90
N GLY A 241 2.07 15.61 -20.85
CA GLY A 241 0.92 15.07 -21.57
C GLY A 241 1.25 14.23 -22.81
N GLY A 242 2.53 14.16 -23.21
CA GLY A 242 2.93 13.39 -24.38
C GLY A 242 2.85 11.87 -24.14
N ALA A 243 2.68 11.10 -25.22
CA ALA A 243 2.63 9.63 -25.15
C ALA A 243 3.85 9.03 -24.43
N ALA A 244 5.05 9.58 -24.65
CA ALA A 244 6.26 9.15 -23.96
C ALA A 244 6.20 9.36 -22.43
N ALA A 245 5.61 10.46 -21.96
CA ALA A 245 5.45 10.73 -20.53
C ALA A 245 4.37 9.84 -19.90
N MET A 246 3.34 9.48 -20.66
CA MET A 246 2.33 8.49 -20.24
C MET A 246 2.95 7.09 -20.11
N VAL A 247 3.80 6.68 -21.04
CA VAL A 247 4.53 5.41 -20.93
C VAL A 247 5.50 5.44 -19.76
N ALA A 248 6.23 6.54 -19.57
CA ALA A 248 7.16 6.69 -18.44
C ALA A 248 6.42 6.59 -17.10
N ILE A 249 5.29 7.28 -16.93
CA ILE A 249 4.54 7.22 -15.67
C ILE A 249 3.86 5.87 -15.43
N PHE A 250 3.42 5.20 -16.51
CA PHE A 250 2.92 3.82 -16.44
C PHE A 250 3.99 2.88 -15.90
N LEU A 251 5.20 2.92 -16.47
CA LEU A 251 6.32 2.10 -16.03
C LEU A 251 6.73 2.44 -14.59
N PHE A 252 6.84 3.73 -14.27
CA PHE A 252 7.20 4.19 -12.93
C PHE A 252 6.19 3.72 -11.87
N GLY A 253 4.89 3.83 -12.17
CA GLY A 253 3.84 3.29 -11.31
C GLY A 253 4.03 1.80 -11.10
N GLY A 254 4.17 1.03 -12.18
CA GLY A 254 4.41 -0.42 -12.10
C GLY A 254 5.56 -0.81 -11.17
N MET A 255 6.72 -0.16 -11.31
CA MET A 255 7.86 -0.44 -10.45
C MET A 255 7.60 -0.02 -9.00
N SER A 256 7.10 1.19 -8.78
CA SER A 256 6.89 1.77 -7.44
C SER A 256 5.87 1.01 -6.59
N PHE A 257 4.75 0.60 -7.19
CA PHE A 257 3.71 -0.17 -6.48
C PHE A 257 4.15 -1.59 -6.12
N THR A 258 5.19 -2.12 -6.77
CA THR A 258 5.70 -3.48 -6.51
C THR A 258 6.74 -3.53 -5.39
N LEU A 259 7.38 -2.39 -5.06
CA LEU A 259 8.44 -2.35 -4.04
C LEU A 259 7.98 -2.85 -2.67
N TYR A 260 6.82 -2.38 -2.19
CA TYR A 260 6.29 -2.79 -0.88
C TYR A 260 5.90 -4.27 -0.82
N PRO A 261 5.11 -4.83 -1.77
CA PRO A 261 4.84 -6.27 -1.80
C PRO A 261 6.10 -7.15 -1.77
N ILE A 262 7.15 -6.79 -2.52
CA ILE A 262 8.41 -7.54 -2.51
C ILE A 262 9.12 -7.39 -1.16
N ALA A 263 9.07 -6.21 -0.54
CA ALA A 263 9.60 -5.98 0.82
C ALA A 263 8.94 -6.92 1.84
N VAL A 264 7.61 -7.03 1.79
CA VAL A 264 6.84 -7.94 2.66
C VAL A 264 7.20 -9.39 2.36
N ALA A 265 7.24 -9.80 1.09
CA ALA A 265 7.58 -11.17 0.74
C ALA A 265 9.02 -11.54 1.19
N HIS A 266 9.96 -10.59 1.09
CA HIS A 266 11.31 -10.77 1.62
C HIS A 266 11.35 -10.85 3.14
N LEU A 267 10.45 -10.18 3.86
CA LEU A 267 10.32 -10.36 5.30
C LEU A 267 9.83 -11.76 5.66
N VAL A 268 8.79 -12.22 4.95
CA VAL A 268 8.14 -13.52 5.17
C VAL A 268 9.15 -14.67 5.04
N ASP A 269 10.10 -14.57 4.13
CA ASP A 269 11.16 -15.58 3.95
C ASP A 269 12.09 -15.75 5.18
N TYR A 270 12.07 -14.83 6.15
CA TYR A 270 12.97 -14.86 7.32
C TYR A 270 12.25 -15.01 8.65
N VAL A 271 10.91 -14.97 8.66
CA VAL A 271 10.09 -14.92 9.87
C VAL A 271 9.29 -16.20 10.01
N HIS A 272 9.25 -16.77 11.23
CA HIS A 272 8.45 -17.95 11.52
C HIS A 272 6.94 -17.69 11.37
N SER A 273 6.17 -18.73 11.06
CA SER A 273 4.75 -18.64 10.71
C SER A 273 3.87 -18.03 11.81
N ASP A 274 4.24 -18.23 13.07
CA ASP A 274 3.62 -17.67 14.28
C ASP A 274 3.83 -16.16 14.42
N GLU A 275 4.89 -15.62 13.82
CA GLU A 275 5.28 -14.22 13.91
C GLU A 275 4.86 -13.38 12.69
N LEU A 276 4.35 -14.01 11.63
CA LEU A 276 4.02 -13.34 10.35
C LEU A 276 3.09 -12.14 10.51
N LEU A 277 2.07 -12.25 11.38
CA LEU A 277 1.13 -11.16 11.63
C LEU A 277 1.83 -9.95 12.25
N SER A 278 2.64 -10.20 13.28
CA SER A 278 3.44 -9.18 13.99
C SER A 278 4.48 -8.52 13.08
N ALA A 279 5.16 -9.32 12.27
CA ALA A 279 6.17 -8.84 11.34
C ALA A 279 5.56 -7.99 10.22
N SER A 280 4.46 -8.45 9.62
CA SER A 280 3.74 -7.71 8.58
C SER A 280 3.20 -6.37 9.10
N SER A 281 2.64 -6.34 10.31
CA SER A 281 2.20 -5.08 10.94
C SER A 281 3.36 -4.12 11.19
N THR A 282 4.53 -4.63 11.57
CA THR A 282 5.72 -3.80 11.78
C THR A 282 6.22 -3.18 10.47
N VAL A 283 6.24 -3.97 9.38
CA VAL A 283 6.66 -3.48 8.05
C VAL A 283 5.65 -2.47 7.49
N LEU A 284 4.35 -2.70 7.68
CA LEU A 284 3.30 -1.74 7.35
C LEU A 284 3.46 -0.43 8.12
N LEU A 285 3.75 -0.49 9.42
CA LEU A 285 4.00 0.70 10.24
C LEU A 285 5.18 1.51 9.70
N VAL A 286 6.29 0.85 9.37
CA VAL A 286 7.50 1.49 8.82
C VAL A 286 7.20 2.14 7.47
N ASN A 287 6.44 1.46 6.60
CA ASN A 287 5.94 2.03 5.35
C ASN A 287 5.03 3.25 5.57
N GLY A 288 4.14 3.19 6.57
CA GLY A 288 3.26 4.30 6.93
C GLY A 288 4.04 5.52 7.44
N VAL A 289 5.10 5.32 8.24
CA VAL A 289 6.01 6.40 8.66
C VAL A 289 6.70 7.02 7.45
N GLY A 290 7.22 6.20 6.53
CA GLY A 290 7.78 6.67 5.26
C GLY A 290 6.75 7.48 4.46
N SER A 291 5.50 7.03 4.38
CA SER A 291 4.42 7.70 3.67
C SER A 291 4.01 9.03 4.29
N ALA A 292 4.17 9.20 5.60
CA ALA A 292 3.97 10.47 6.28
C ALA A 292 5.13 11.45 6.02
N VAL A 293 6.38 10.97 6.09
CA VAL A 293 7.59 11.79 5.92
C VAL A 293 7.81 12.19 4.46
N GLY A 294 7.55 11.28 3.52
CA GLY A 294 7.82 11.44 2.09
C GLY A 294 7.26 12.74 1.49
N PRO A 295 5.95 13.01 1.57
CA PRO A 295 5.37 14.24 1.05
C PRO A 295 5.84 15.52 1.76
N LEU A 296 6.28 15.46 3.04
CA LEU A 296 6.86 16.63 3.70
C LEU A 296 8.22 16.96 3.09
N ALA A 297 9.10 15.96 2.99
CA ALA A 297 10.45 16.14 2.48
C ALA A 297 10.44 16.49 0.98
N ALA A 298 9.71 15.73 0.16
CA ALA A 298 9.57 16.00 -1.27
C ALA A 298 8.85 17.34 -1.53
N GLY A 299 7.82 17.68 -0.74
CA GLY A 299 7.10 18.94 -0.87
C GLY A 299 7.98 20.15 -0.53
N ALA A 300 8.82 20.05 0.50
CA ALA A 300 9.79 21.09 0.84
C ALA A 300 10.80 21.31 -0.30
N LEU A 301 11.34 20.22 -0.88
CA LEU A 301 12.26 20.30 -2.03
C LEU A 301 11.58 20.95 -3.25
N MET A 302 10.35 20.56 -3.56
CA MET A 302 9.58 21.15 -4.67
C MET A 302 9.35 22.65 -4.48
N ASN A 303 9.08 23.10 -3.24
CA ASN A 303 8.80 24.49 -2.93
C ASN A 303 10.06 25.37 -2.94
N MET A 304 11.21 24.84 -2.51
CA MET A 304 12.45 25.61 -2.40
C MET A 304 13.20 25.76 -3.73
N VAL A 305 13.05 24.82 -4.66
CA VAL A 305 13.89 24.77 -5.87
C VAL A 305 13.04 24.72 -7.14
N SER A 306 12.31 23.62 -7.36
CA SER A 306 11.48 23.43 -8.54
C SER A 306 10.52 22.26 -8.37
N PRO A 307 9.29 22.32 -8.92
CA PRO A 307 8.39 21.18 -8.99
C PRO A 307 9.00 19.93 -9.64
N GLN A 308 9.97 20.09 -10.54
CA GLN A 308 10.65 18.97 -11.21
C GLN A 308 11.42 18.06 -10.22
N LEU A 309 11.79 18.58 -9.05
CA LEU A 309 12.50 17.79 -8.05
C LEU A 309 11.70 16.61 -7.50
N LEU A 310 10.39 16.51 -7.76
CA LEU A 310 9.64 15.31 -7.39
C LEU A 310 10.20 14.05 -8.07
N PHE A 311 10.54 14.12 -9.36
CA PHE A 311 11.10 12.97 -10.07
C PHE A 311 12.57 12.74 -9.74
N VAL A 312 13.31 13.80 -9.38
CA VAL A 312 14.65 13.66 -8.78
C VAL A 312 14.57 12.93 -7.44
N TRP A 313 13.58 13.27 -6.60
CA TRP A 313 13.32 12.61 -5.33
C TRP A 313 13.08 11.11 -5.51
N PHE A 314 12.25 10.73 -6.48
CA PHE A 314 12.05 9.31 -6.82
C PHE A 314 13.34 8.65 -7.30
N ALA A 315 14.05 9.26 -8.25
CA ALA A 315 15.29 8.72 -8.78
C ALA A 315 16.36 8.49 -7.71
N VAL A 316 16.50 9.43 -6.77
CA VAL A 316 17.47 9.32 -5.66
C VAL A 316 17.07 8.21 -4.69
N LEU A 317 15.81 8.14 -4.28
CA LEU A 317 15.35 7.12 -3.34
C LEU A 317 15.42 5.71 -3.93
N ASP A 318 14.93 5.53 -5.15
CA ASP A 318 14.97 4.25 -5.85
C ASP A 318 16.42 3.86 -6.19
N GLY A 319 17.27 4.83 -6.53
CA GLY A 319 18.71 4.61 -6.71
C GLY A 319 19.41 4.17 -5.42
N MET A 320 19.12 4.83 -4.29
CA MET A 320 19.65 4.44 -2.98
C MET A 320 19.19 3.04 -2.58
N LEU A 321 17.91 2.72 -2.80
CA LEU A 321 17.36 1.39 -2.54
C LEU A 321 18.01 0.33 -3.43
N ALA A 322 18.20 0.63 -4.71
CA ALA A 322 18.90 -0.24 -5.65
C ALA A 322 20.30 -0.57 -5.18
N THR A 323 21.12 0.45 -4.90
CA THR A 323 22.51 0.28 -4.44
C THR A 323 22.55 -0.50 -3.13
N TYR A 324 21.66 -0.19 -2.18
CA TYR A 324 21.59 -0.89 -0.91
C TYR A 324 21.19 -2.37 -1.08
N ALA A 325 20.13 -2.65 -1.84
CA ALA A 325 19.65 -4.01 -2.07
C ALA A 325 20.71 -4.86 -2.80
N PHE A 326 21.40 -4.28 -3.78
CA PHE A 326 22.50 -4.92 -4.51
C PHE A 326 23.70 -5.20 -3.61
N TYR A 327 24.12 -4.22 -2.80
CA TYR A 327 25.20 -4.39 -1.83
C TYR A 327 24.91 -5.55 -0.87
N ARG A 328 23.67 -5.62 -0.37
CA ARG A 328 23.18 -6.68 0.53
C ARG A 328 23.06 -8.04 -0.15
N PHE A 329 22.79 -8.07 -1.46
CA PHE A 329 22.79 -9.28 -2.26
C PHE A 329 24.20 -9.86 -2.39
N ILE A 330 25.21 -9.01 -2.71
CA ILE A 330 26.61 -9.45 -2.86
C ILE A 330 27.22 -9.90 -1.52
N HIS A 331 27.02 -9.13 -0.44
CA HIS A 331 27.76 -9.32 0.80
C HIS A 331 27.10 -10.24 1.83
N ARG A 332 25.82 -10.62 1.63
CA ARG A 332 25.15 -11.60 2.50
C ARG A 332 24.53 -12.71 1.66
N LYS A 333 25.25 -13.82 1.50
CA LYS A 333 24.62 -15.08 1.09
C LYS A 333 23.60 -15.49 2.15
N ARG A 334 22.40 -15.91 1.72
CA ARG A 334 21.41 -16.52 2.60
C ARG A 334 22.06 -17.77 3.18
N GLU A 335 22.16 -17.87 4.50
CA GLU A 335 22.42 -19.15 5.15
C GLU A 335 21.19 -20.00 4.90
N VAL A 336 21.31 -21.01 4.04
CA VAL A 336 20.24 -21.97 3.80
C VAL A 336 20.17 -22.83 5.07
N THR A 337 19.20 -22.56 5.93
CA THR A 337 18.90 -23.42 7.07
C THR A 337 18.33 -24.76 6.56
N PRO A 338 18.65 -25.91 7.18
CA PRO A 338 18.19 -27.23 6.71
C PRO A 338 16.67 -27.39 6.56
N ASP A 339 15.87 -26.55 7.24
CA ASP A 339 14.40 -26.50 7.14
C ASP A 339 13.88 -25.88 5.82
N ASP A 340 14.74 -25.26 5.00
CA ASP A 340 14.37 -24.78 3.66
C ASP A 340 14.30 -25.92 2.62
N ASN A 341 14.75 -27.12 2.97
CA ASN A 341 14.49 -28.30 2.15
C ASN A 341 13.01 -28.64 2.29
N PHE A 342 12.26 -28.43 1.22
CA PHE A 342 10.94 -29.03 1.05
C PHE A 342 11.09 -30.54 1.18
N VAL A 343 10.88 -31.09 2.38
CA VAL A 343 10.71 -32.51 2.59
C VAL A 343 9.30 -32.79 2.08
N PRO A 344 9.11 -33.45 0.91
CA PRO A 344 7.78 -33.92 0.58
C PRO A 344 7.34 -34.81 1.74
N LEU A 345 6.30 -34.40 2.45
CA LEU A 345 5.57 -35.29 3.34
C LEU A 345 5.12 -36.45 2.47
N VAL A 346 5.84 -37.56 2.56
CA VAL A 346 5.39 -38.83 1.99
C VAL A 346 4.05 -39.07 2.67
N ASN A 347 2.97 -39.07 1.91
CA ASN A 347 1.67 -39.49 2.40
C ASN A 347 1.76 -40.99 2.73
N THR A 348 2.39 -41.33 3.85
CA THR A 348 2.25 -42.66 4.43
C THR A 348 0.88 -42.68 5.08
N THR A 349 -0.08 -43.24 4.36
CA THR A 349 -1.38 -43.65 4.89
C THR A 349 -1.16 -44.36 6.24
N PRO A 350 -1.94 -44.08 7.31
CA PRO A 350 -1.72 -44.65 8.63
C PRO A 350 -1.78 -46.20 8.73
N GLY A 351 -2.09 -46.89 7.63
CA GLY A 351 -2.29 -48.34 7.59
C GLY A 351 -1.06 -49.19 7.22
N SER A 352 0.11 -48.61 6.96
CA SER A 352 1.30 -49.40 6.56
C SER A 352 2.24 -49.80 7.71
N LEU A 353 1.95 -49.41 8.95
CA LEU A 353 2.80 -49.69 10.12
C LEU A 353 2.42 -50.96 10.90
N ASP A 354 1.32 -51.66 10.55
CA ASP A 354 0.82 -52.82 11.32
C ASP A 354 1.09 -54.20 10.69
N LEU A 355 1.95 -54.33 9.66
CA LEU A 355 2.13 -55.62 8.96
C LEU A 355 3.42 -56.39 9.26
N HIS A 356 4.22 -55.98 10.24
CA HIS A 356 5.37 -56.78 10.69
C HIS A 356 5.47 -56.88 12.21
N SER A 357 4.52 -57.60 12.82
CA SER A 357 4.85 -58.39 14.01
C SER A 357 4.19 -59.76 13.95
N THR A 358 5.00 -60.79 14.17
CA THR A 358 4.66 -62.17 14.54
C THR A 358 4.11 -63.12 13.46
N ARG A 359 5.01 -63.71 12.67
CA ARG A 359 5.02 -65.17 12.42
C ARG A 359 6.47 -65.64 12.27
N GLY A 360 6.96 -66.42 13.22
CA GLY A 360 8.26 -67.09 13.14
C GLY A 360 8.70 -67.71 14.46
N CYS A 361 8.56 -69.04 14.53
CA CYS A 361 8.97 -70.01 15.55
C CYS A 361 8.13 -70.11 16.83
#